data_AF-G5AAJ7-F1
#
_entry.id   AF-G5AAJ7-F1
#
_cell.length_a   1.000
_cell.length_b   1.000
_cell.length_c   1.000
_cell.angle_alpha   90.00
_cell.angle_beta   90.00
_cell.angle_gamma   90.00
#
_symmetry.space_group_name_H-M   'P 1'
#
loop_
_entity.id
_entity.type
_entity.pdbx_description
1 polymer ?
#
loop_
_entity_poly.entity_id
_entity_poly.type
_entity_poly.pdbx_seq_one_letter_code
_entity_poly.pdbx_strand_id
1 'polypeptide(L)'
;MHHDSLYRRTTGFHGDLAFNINVSDDDPPNWAKRGVAFTNYWSSWRTSRSVESLQFAQLPYDDVEDSGMTGGKKDVELAGLPQLFKAKGYESFFTTGCQTEYDDWNSFLPAHGFDTVWSRDEMMKIAESDLNISSDDWYGEQQ
;
A
#
# COMPACT_ATOMS: atom_id res chain seq x y z
N MET A 1 -12.99 24.82 10.16
CA MET A 1 -13.41 23.41 10.19
C MET A 1 -12.77 22.76 8.98
N HIS A 2 -11.66 22.04 9.18
CA HIS A 2 -10.90 21.44 8.08
C HIS A 2 -11.65 20.22 7.55
N HIS A 3 -12.01 20.25 6.26
CA HIS A 3 -12.66 19.15 5.55
C HIS A 3 -11.64 18.26 4.82
N ASP A 4 -10.38 18.34 5.22
CA ASP A 4 -9.27 17.66 4.54
C ASP A 4 -8.93 16.37 5.28
N SER A 5 -9.82 15.38 5.17
CA SER A 5 -9.43 14.01 5.51
C SER A 5 -8.52 13.46 4.42
N LEU A 6 -7.45 12.78 4.83
CA LEU A 6 -6.33 12.25 4.04
C LEU A 6 -6.79 11.10 3.10
N TYR A 7 -7.66 11.40 2.16
CA TYR A 7 -7.97 10.55 1.03
C TYR A 7 -7.76 11.42 -0.20
N ARG A 8 -6.79 11.06 -1.03
CA ARG A 8 -6.41 11.80 -2.23
C ARG A 8 -7.67 12.04 -3.06
N ARG A 9 -8.18 13.27 -3.04
CA ARG A 9 -9.17 13.74 -4.01
C ARG A 9 -8.43 13.74 -5.33
N THR A 10 -8.64 12.73 -6.16
CA THR A 10 -8.10 12.71 -7.52
C THR A 10 -8.89 13.75 -8.32
N THR A 11 -8.42 15.00 -8.31
CA THR A 11 -9.08 16.10 -9.05
C THR A 11 -9.04 15.89 -10.56
N GLY A 12 -8.08 15.08 -11.06
CA GLY A 12 -7.96 14.73 -12.48
C GLY A 12 -8.77 13.51 -12.93
N PHE A 13 -9.45 12.79 -12.01
CA PHE A 13 -10.27 11.64 -12.42
C PHE A 13 -11.73 12.06 -12.59
N HIS A 14 -12.22 12.00 -13.83
CA HIS A 14 -13.60 12.28 -14.17
C HIS A 14 -14.38 10.96 -14.36
N GLY A 15 -15.10 10.53 -13.32
CA GLY A 15 -15.91 9.32 -13.34
C GLY A 15 -16.82 9.22 -12.12
N ASP A 16 -17.65 8.18 -12.09
CA ASP A 16 -18.53 7.91 -10.94
C ASP A 16 -17.70 7.61 -9.68
N LEU A 17 -18.19 8.07 -8.53
CA LEU A 17 -17.53 7.84 -7.24
C LEU A 17 -17.53 6.34 -6.92
N ALA A 18 -16.35 5.74 -6.79
CA ALA A 18 -16.21 4.31 -6.50
C ALA A 18 -16.81 3.91 -5.13
N PHE A 19 -16.56 4.71 -4.10
CA PHE A 19 -17.22 4.60 -2.79
C PHE A 19 -17.13 5.94 -2.04
N ASN A 20 -18.12 6.21 -1.18
CA ASN A 20 -18.15 7.43 -0.38
C ASN A 20 -17.87 7.14 1.10
N ILE A 21 -16.97 7.91 1.70
CA ILE A 21 -16.69 7.88 3.14
C ILE A 21 -17.26 9.15 3.77
N ASN A 22 -18.24 8.99 4.65
CA ASN A 22 -18.78 10.10 5.42
C ASN A 22 -18.05 10.17 6.76
N VAL A 23 -17.46 11.32 7.05
CA VAL A 23 -16.80 11.62 8.32
C VAL A 23 -17.56 12.74 9.01
N SER A 24 -17.90 12.55 10.27
CA SER A 24 -18.61 13.51 11.12
C SER A 24 -18.09 13.42 12.55
N ASP A 25 -18.23 14.50 13.31
CA ASP A 25 -17.82 14.53 14.71
C ASP A 25 -18.70 13.64 15.59
N ASP A 26 -19.99 13.51 15.25
CA ASP A 26 -21.01 12.83 16.05
C ASP A 26 -21.05 11.32 15.85
N ASP A 27 -20.45 10.83 14.76
CA ASP A 27 -20.70 9.48 14.25
C ASP A 27 -19.43 8.90 13.63
N PRO A 28 -19.07 7.63 13.95
CA PRO A 28 -17.91 7.01 13.35
C PRO A 28 -18.10 6.88 11.84
N PRO A 29 -17.01 6.89 11.05
CA PRO A 29 -17.09 6.77 9.61
C PRO A 29 -17.98 5.61 9.18
N ASN A 30 -18.77 5.82 8.13
CA ASN A 30 -19.73 4.82 7.65
C ASN A 30 -19.12 3.44 7.38
N TRP A 31 -17.84 3.34 7.01
CA TRP A 31 -17.13 2.07 6.86
C TRP A 31 -16.94 1.31 8.18
N ALA A 32 -16.71 2.00 9.29
CA ALA A 32 -16.50 1.39 10.61
C ALA A 32 -17.78 0.73 11.14
N LYS A 33 -18.96 1.20 10.71
CA LYS A 33 -20.26 0.60 11.02
C LYS A 33 -20.54 -0.70 10.24
N ARG A 34 -19.83 -0.94 9.12
CA ARG A 34 -20.05 -2.09 8.22
C ARG A 34 -19.13 -3.28 8.49
N GLY A 35 -18.07 -3.10 9.27
CA GLY A 35 -17.04 -4.12 9.51
C GLY A 35 -16.64 -4.24 10.98
N VAL A 36 -15.50 -4.88 11.22
CA VAL A 36 -14.90 -4.97 12.56
C VAL A 36 -13.88 -3.84 12.70
N ALA A 37 -14.17 -2.87 13.57
CA ALA A 37 -13.28 -1.77 13.86
C ALA A 37 -12.48 -2.04 15.15
N PHE A 38 -11.16 -1.96 15.05
CA PHE A 38 -10.27 -2.04 16.21
C PHE A 38 -9.99 -0.62 16.73
N THR A 39 -10.59 -0.27 17.86
CA THR A 39 -10.46 1.08 18.45
C THR A 39 -9.13 1.32 19.16
N ASN A 40 -8.38 0.25 19.43
CA ASN A 40 -7.08 0.29 20.11
C ASN A 40 -6.00 -0.40 19.24
N TYR A 41 -5.85 0.05 18.00
CA TYR A 41 -4.83 -0.44 17.07
C TYR A 41 -3.63 0.50 17.04
N TRP A 42 -2.42 -0.04 17.13
CA TRP A 42 -1.16 0.72 17.16
C TRP A 42 -0.25 0.25 16.03
N SER A 43 0.43 1.20 15.39
CA SER A 43 1.31 0.94 14.25
C SER A 43 2.72 1.45 14.53
N SER A 44 3.69 0.87 13.84
CA SER A 44 5.07 1.34 13.80
C SER A 44 5.25 2.53 12.85
N TRP A 45 6.42 3.16 12.94
CA TRP A 45 6.94 4.16 12.01
C TRP A 45 8.28 3.65 11.45
N ARG A 46 8.61 3.67 10.16
CA ARG A 46 7.93 4.17 8.94
C ARG A 46 7.14 3.07 8.19
N THR A 47 6.59 3.39 7.01
CA THR A 47 5.79 2.49 6.15
C THR A 47 6.35 1.08 6.04
N SER A 48 7.63 0.90 5.71
CA SER A 48 8.25 -0.42 5.57
C SER A 48 8.19 -1.24 6.87
N ARG A 49 8.32 -0.59 8.03
CA ARG A 49 8.19 -1.23 9.35
C ARG A 49 6.78 -1.74 9.62
N SER A 50 5.78 -1.05 9.09
CA SER A 50 4.40 -1.53 9.14
C SER A 50 4.18 -2.69 8.17
N VAL A 51 4.81 -2.67 6.99
CA VAL A 51 4.71 -3.78 6.01
C VAL A 51 5.39 -5.04 6.55
N GLU A 52 6.58 -4.96 7.13
CA GLU A 52 7.27 -6.13 7.71
C GLU A 52 6.48 -6.72 8.89
N SER A 53 5.91 -5.86 9.76
CA SER A 53 5.10 -6.30 10.90
C SER A 53 3.82 -6.99 10.44
N LEU A 54 3.12 -6.43 9.46
CA LEU A 54 1.85 -6.98 8.98
C LEU A 54 2.04 -8.25 8.16
N GLN A 55 3.06 -8.31 7.30
CA GLN A 55 3.23 -9.41 6.36
C GLN A 55 4.05 -10.57 6.94
N PHE A 56 5.01 -10.28 7.82
CA PHE A 56 5.98 -11.26 8.31
C PHE A 56 6.02 -11.36 9.84
N ALA A 57 5.13 -10.66 10.55
CA ALA A 57 5.09 -10.62 12.01
C ALA A 57 6.44 -10.25 12.66
N GLN A 58 7.28 -9.50 11.93
CA GLN A 58 8.59 -9.07 12.41
C GLN A 58 8.42 -7.89 13.37
N LEU A 59 9.22 -7.90 14.44
CA LEU A 59 9.37 -6.70 15.26
C LEU A 59 10.29 -5.73 14.53
N PRO A 60 9.87 -4.47 14.35
CA PRO A 60 10.70 -3.52 13.65
C PRO A 60 12.01 -3.22 14.37
N TYR A 61 13.07 -2.99 13.59
CA TYR A 61 14.35 -2.56 14.14
C TYR A 61 14.24 -1.19 14.83
N ASP A 62 15.05 -1.01 15.86
CA ASP A 62 15.24 0.27 16.54
C ASP A 62 16.28 1.12 15.78
N ASP A 63 16.00 1.41 14.50
CA ASP A 63 16.86 2.22 13.63
C ASP A 63 16.03 3.20 12.80
N VAL A 64 16.34 4.50 12.86
CA VAL A 64 15.53 5.56 12.25
C VAL A 64 15.55 5.58 10.72
N GLU A 65 16.61 5.07 10.08
CA GLU A 65 16.73 5.03 8.63
C GLU A 65 16.48 3.64 8.07
N ASP A 66 17.12 2.63 8.65
CA ASP A 66 17.08 1.27 8.12
C ASP A 66 15.85 0.51 8.63
N SER A 67 15.21 -0.22 7.74
CA SER A 67 14.14 -1.17 8.06
C SER A 67 14.65 -2.61 7.96
N GLY A 68 13.80 -3.58 8.33
CA GLY A 68 14.06 -4.98 8.05
C GLY A 68 14.09 -5.30 6.55
N MET A 69 13.74 -4.34 5.67
CA MET A 69 13.78 -4.50 4.21
C MET A 69 15.06 -3.93 3.58
N THR A 70 15.76 -3.03 4.27
CA THR A 70 16.93 -2.34 3.72
C THR A 70 18.05 -3.32 3.34
N GLY A 71 18.57 -3.17 2.14
CA GLY A 71 19.50 -4.11 1.50
C GLY A 71 18.82 -5.37 0.94
N GLY A 72 17.49 -5.41 0.91
CA GLY A 72 16.68 -6.48 0.35
C GLY A 72 16.65 -7.79 1.16
N LYS A 73 17.58 -8.01 2.10
CA LYS A 73 17.68 -9.18 3.00
C LYS A 73 17.46 -10.55 2.35
N LYS A 74 17.90 -10.74 1.10
CA LYS A 74 17.65 -11.94 0.29
C LYS A 74 18.09 -13.25 0.95
N ASP A 75 19.13 -13.21 1.78
CA ASP A 75 19.71 -14.38 2.44
C ASP A 75 18.97 -14.77 3.74
N VAL A 76 17.93 -14.02 4.12
CA VAL A 76 17.10 -14.30 5.30
C VAL A 76 15.92 -15.18 4.93
N GLU A 77 15.77 -16.31 5.60
CA GLU A 77 14.57 -17.13 5.47
C GLU A 77 13.44 -16.53 6.32
N LEU A 78 12.43 -15.96 5.67
CA LEU A 78 11.23 -15.44 6.31
C LEU A 78 10.01 -16.30 5.95
N ALA A 79 9.18 -16.56 6.97
CA ALA A 79 7.84 -17.10 6.79
C ALA A 79 6.83 -16.01 7.14
N GLY A 80 5.92 -15.73 6.21
CA GLY A 80 4.87 -14.74 6.39
C GLY A 80 3.59 -15.10 5.64
N LEU A 81 2.71 -14.11 5.55
CA LEU A 81 1.48 -14.20 4.80
C LEU A 81 1.69 -14.61 3.33
N PRO A 82 2.70 -14.11 2.59
CA PRO A 82 2.92 -14.54 1.21
C PRO A 82 3.14 -16.06 1.09
N GLN A 83 3.97 -16.65 1.95
CA GLN A 83 4.20 -18.09 1.98
C GLN A 83 2.93 -18.86 2.35
N LEU A 84 2.20 -18.37 3.36
CA LEU A 84 0.94 -18.96 3.79
C LEU A 84 -0.10 -18.99 2.66
N PHE A 85 -0.29 -17.87 1.97
CA PHE A 85 -1.25 -17.76 0.88
C PHE A 85 -0.82 -18.55 -0.36
N LYS A 86 0.47 -18.54 -0.69
CA LYS A 86 1.05 -19.35 -1.76
C LYS A 86 0.84 -20.85 -1.52
N ALA A 87 1.00 -21.32 -0.29
CA ALA A 87 0.69 -22.72 0.08
C ALA A 87 -0.79 -23.09 -0.11
N LYS A 88 -1.68 -22.11 -0.21
CA LYS A 88 -3.11 -22.28 -0.53
C LYS A 88 -3.43 -22.04 -2.00
N GLY A 89 -2.42 -21.83 -2.86
CA GLY A 89 -2.59 -21.61 -4.29
C GLY A 89 -3.01 -20.18 -4.67
N TYR A 90 -2.86 -19.22 -3.76
CA TYR A 90 -3.07 -17.81 -4.07
C TYR A 90 -1.80 -17.19 -4.67
N GLU A 91 -1.99 -16.27 -5.59
CA GLU A 91 -0.93 -15.38 -6.09
C GLU A 91 -0.83 -14.15 -5.19
N SER A 92 0.39 -13.79 -4.80
CA SER A 92 0.65 -12.63 -3.95
C SER A 92 1.07 -11.42 -4.77
N PHE A 93 0.21 -10.40 -4.80
CA PHE A 93 0.47 -9.13 -5.47
C PHE A 93 0.76 -8.01 -4.46
N PHE A 94 1.74 -7.17 -4.76
CA PHE A 94 1.97 -5.90 -4.11
C PHE A 94 1.97 -4.78 -5.16
N THR A 95 1.23 -3.70 -4.88
CA THR A 95 1.22 -2.50 -5.73
C THR A 95 1.34 -1.26 -4.88
N THR A 96 2.01 -0.24 -5.41
CA THR A 96 2.19 1.05 -4.74
C THR A 96 2.16 2.20 -5.73
N GLY A 97 1.77 3.39 -5.25
CA GLY A 97 1.82 4.64 -6.01
C GLY A 97 3.20 5.32 -5.99
N CYS A 98 4.22 4.70 -5.39
CA CYS A 98 5.60 5.19 -5.36
C CYS A 98 6.55 4.28 -6.15
N GLN A 99 7.82 4.66 -6.22
CA GLN A 99 8.88 3.76 -6.68
C GLN A 99 9.15 2.70 -5.61
N THR A 100 9.39 1.47 -6.04
CA THR A 100 9.65 0.32 -5.16
C THR A 100 11.12 0.21 -4.73
N GLU A 101 11.98 1.09 -5.23
CA GLU A 101 13.40 1.18 -4.87
C GLU A 101 13.65 1.95 -3.55
N TYR A 102 12.67 2.73 -3.09
CA TYR A 102 12.82 3.66 -1.94
C TYR A 102 13.31 3.00 -0.64
N ASP A 103 13.02 1.72 -0.43
CA ASP A 103 13.53 0.93 0.70
C ASP A 103 13.68 -0.55 0.28
N ASP A 104 14.25 -0.74 -0.92
CA ASP A 104 14.54 -2.04 -1.53
C ASP A 104 13.34 -3.02 -1.62
N TRP A 105 12.10 -2.51 -1.69
CA TRP A 105 10.90 -3.36 -1.81
C TRP A 105 10.91 -4.21 -3.07
N ASN A 106 11.46 -3.68 -4.17
CA ASN A 106 11.66 -4.39 -5.44
C ASN A 106 12.58 -5.63 -5.30
N SER A 107 13.40 -5.68 -4.25
CA SER A 107 14.32 -6.77 -3.97
C SER A 107 13.78 -7.66 -2.83
N PHE A 108 13.31 -7.04 -1.75
CA PHE A 108 12.83 -7.72 -0.56
C PHE A 108 11.56 -8.54 -0.81
N LEU A 109 10.50 -7.91 -1.35
CA LEU A 109 9.20 -8.57 -1.47
C LEU A 109 9.24 -9.82 -2.38
N PRO A 110 9.91 -9.79 -3.56
CA PRO A 110 10.04 -11.00 -4.38
C PRO A 110 10.87 -12.10 -3.71
N ALA A 111 11.95 -11.73 -3.00
CA ALA A 111 12.77 -12.69 -2.26
C ALA A 111 11.97 -13.38 -1.13
N HIS A 112 10.95 -12.70 -0.60
CA HIS A 112 10.12 -13.19 0.50
C HIS A 112 8.69 -13.52 0.07
N GLY A 113 8.51 -14.00 -1.17
CA GLY A 113 7.36 -14.78 -1.56
C GLY A 113 6.25 -14.04 -2.29
N PHE A 114 6.37 -12.73 -2.54
CA PHE A 114 5.48 -12.03 -3.47
C PHE A 114 5.79 -12.44 -4.91
N ASP A 115 4.75 -12.70 -5.69
CA ASP A 115 4.87 -13.10 -7.09
C ASP A 115 5.01 -11.88 -8.00
N THR A 116 4.24 -10.85 -7.71
CA THR A 116 4.20 -9.62 -8.50
C THR A 116 4.35 -8.40 -7.61
N VAL A 117 5.26 -7.50 -7.98
CA VAL A 117 5.52 -6.23 -7.30
C VAL A 117 5.51 -5.12 -8.34
N TRP A 118 4.49 -4.27 -8.29
CA TRP A 118 4.29 -3.17 -9.23
C TRP A 118 4.47 -1.82 -8.56
N SER A 119 5.29 -0.98 -9.18
CA SER A 119 5.44 0.41 -8.79
C SER A 119 4.36 1.26 -9.46
N ARG A 120 4.41 2.57 -9.20
CA ARG A 120 3.61 3.57 -9.93
C ARG A 120 3.70 3.37 -11.44
N ASP A 121 4.89 3.06 -11.97
CA ASP A 121 5.15 3.10 -13.41
C ASP A 121 4.48 1.91 -14.13
N GLU A 122 4.46 0.73 -13.53
CA GLU A 122 3.68 -0.41 -14.04
C GLU A 122 2.17 -0.12 -14.01
N MET A 123 1.68 0.51 -12.93
CA MET A 123 0.26 0.86 -12.81
C MET A 123 -0.17 1.89 -13.85
N MET A 124 0.68 2.88 -14.16
CA MET A 124 0.43 3.86 -15.22
C MET A 124 0.35 3.19 -16.60
N LYS A 125 1.26 2.26 -16.91
CA LYS A 125 1.23 1.52 -18.18
C LYS A 125 -0.03 0.71 -18.36
N ILE A 126 -0.48 0.00 -17.32
CA ILE A 126 -1.72 -0.80 -17.35
C ILE A 126 -2.94 0.10 -17.54
N ALA A 127 -2.95 1.25 -16.87
CA ALA A 127 -4.06 2.18 -17.01
C ALA A 127 -4.13 2.83 -18.41
N GLU A 128 -2.98 3.16 -19.00
CA GLU A 128 -2.90 3.64 -20.38
C GLU A 128 -3.34 2.57 -21.38
N SER A 129 -2.97 1.31 -21.16
CA SER A 129 -3.32 0.22 -22.08
C SER A 129 -4.78 -0.26 -21.94
N ASP A 130 -5.28 -0.37 -20.71
CA ASP A 130 -6.50 -1.13 -20.42
C ASP A 130 -7.67 -0.25 -19.96
N LEU A 131 -7.37 0.94 -19.41
CA LEU A 131 -8.38 1.83 -18.80
C LEU A 131 -8.62 3.12 -19.60
N ASN A 132 -7.97 3.26 -20.76
CA ASN A 132 -8.10 4.44 -21.64
C ASN A 132 -7.81 5.77 -20.91
N ILE A 133 -6.87 5.74 -19.96
CA ILE A 133 -6.34 6.93 -19.29
C ILE A 133 -5.18 7.46 -20.13
N SER A 134 -5.21 8.74 -20.50
CA SER A 134 -4.14 9.36 -21.28
C SER A 134 -2.97 9.73 -20.39
N SER A 135 -1.75 9.78 -20.96
CA SER A 135 -0.58 10.28 -20.24
C SER A 135 -0.76 11.72 -19.72
N ASP A 136 -1.60 12.50 -20.39
CA ASP A 136 -1.94 13.87 -20.00
C ASP A 136 -2.80 13.94 -18.73
N ASP A 137 -3.51 12.87 -18.37
CA ASP A 137 -4.40 12.83 -17.20
C ASP A 137 -3.63 12.64 -15.87
N TRP A 138 -2.37 12.21 -15.93
CA TRP A 138 -1.60 11.82 -14.74
C TRP A 138 -1.19 12.99 -13.85
N TYR A 139 -0.95 14.14 -14.47
CA TYR A 139 -0.45 15.35 -13.83
C TYR A 139 -1.46 16.45 -14.09
N GLY A 140 -2.66 16.32 -13.51
CA GLY A 140 -3.71 17.33 -13.58
C GLY A 140 -3.20 18.73 -13.19
N GLU A 141 -3.98 19.76 -13.50
CA GLU A 141 -3.55 21.17 -13.28
C GLU A 141 -2.99 21.38 -11.87
N GLN A 142 -1.75 21.89 -11.81
CA GLN A 142 -1.07 22.21 -10.55
C GLN A 142 -1.87 23.29 -9.81
N GLN A 143 -2.18 23.05 -8.54
CA GLN A 143 -2.76 24.05 -7.62
C GLN A 143 -1.68 24.87 -6.93
#